data_AF-A0A0Q5JLL3-F1
#
_entry.id   AF-A0A0Q5JLL3-F1
#
_cell.length_a   1.000
_cell.length_b   1.000
_cell.length_c   1.000
_cell.angle_alpha   90.00
_cell.angle_beta   90.00
_cell.angle_gamma   90.00
#
_symmetry.space_group_name_H-M   'P 1'
#
loop_
_entity.id
_entity.type
_entity.pdbx_description
1 polymer ?
#
loop_
_entity_poly.entity_id
_entity_poly.type
_entity_poly.pdbx_seq_one_letter_code
_entity_poly.pdbx_strand_id
1 'polypeptide(L)' 'MADLEQARAAKERLRMTLKGRSDVRGIGIARAADGYQLQVNMSRDPGSDLPGAVDGVDVRVRVVGAIRASA' A
#
# COMPACT_ATOMS: atom_id res chain seq x y z
N MET A 1 10.54 -0.92 12.72
CA MET A 1 10.13 -2.32 12.47
C MET A 1 8.66 -2.55 12.75
N ALA A 2 7.85 -2.77 11.72
CA ALA A 2 6.56 -3.42 11.88
C ALA A 2 6.69 -4.93 11.63
N ASP A 3 5.99 -5.74 12.41
CA ASP A 3 5.87 -7.18 12.16
C ASP A 3 4.81 -7.49 11.08
N LEU A 4 4.68 -8.77 10.72
CA LEU A 4 3.76 -9.20 9.67
C LEU A 4 2.28 -9.04 10.05
N GLU A 5 1.95 -9.19 11.33
CA GLU A 5 0.57 -9.06 11.81
C GLU A 5 0.15 -7.59 11.83
N GLN A 6 1.01 -6.70 12.32
CA GLN A 6 0.85 -5.26 12.22
C GLN A 6 0.68 -4.81 10.77
N ALA A 7 1.52 -5.30 9.86
CA ALA A 7 1.38 -5.00 8.43
C ALA A 7 0.06 -5.52 7.84
N ARG A 8 -0.47 -6.67 8.30
CA ARG A 8 -1.79 -7.17 7.87
C ARG A 8 -2.93 -6.30 8.39
N ALA A 9 -2.90 -5.90 9.66
CA ALA A 9 -3.91 -5.02 10.24
C ALA A 9 -3.92 -3.65 9.54
N ALA A 10 -2.74 -3.06 9.35
CA ALA A 10 -2.57 -1.79 8.66
C ALA A 10 -3.01 -1.88 7.18
N LYS A 11 -2.76 -3.01 6.50
CA LYS A 11 -3.24 -3.25 5.13
C LYS A 11 -4.77 -3.21 5.05
N GLU A 12 -5.48 -3.85 5.98
CA GLU A 12 -6.94 -3.85 5.97
C GLU A 12 -7.51 -2.45 6.25
N ARG A 13 -6.92 -1.71 7.19
CA ARG A 13 -7.26 -0.30 7.43
C ARG A 13 -7.05 0.55 6.17
N LEU A 14 -5.88 0.45 5.55
CA LEU A 14 -5.55 1.19 4.33
C LEU A 14 -6.48 0.80 3.17
N ARG A 15 -6.86 -0.48 3.06
CA ARG A 15 -7.84 -0.96 2.09
C ARG A 15 -9.21 -0.33 2.28
N MET A 16 -9.66 -0.14 3.52
CA MET A 16 -10.91 0.54 3.81
C MET A 16 -10.84 2.03 3.46
N THR A 17 -9.74 2.71 3.81
CA THR A 17 -9.53 4.13 3.49
C THR A 17 -9.48 4.39 1.98
N LEU A 18 -8.83 3.50 1.23
CA LEU A 18 -8.68 3.63 -0.22
C LEU A 18 -9.84 2.99 -1.02
N LYS A 19 -10.86 2.48 -0.34
CA LYS A 19 -12.00 1.83 -0.99
C LYS A 19 -12.73 2.84 -1.88
N GLY A 20 -12.87 2.52 -3.17
CA GLY A 20 -13.54 3.39 -4.15
C GLY A 20 -12.60 4.35 -4.90
N ARG A 21 -11.32 4.41 -4.55
CA ARG A 21 -10.31 5.13 -5.32
C ARG A 21 -9.96 4.37 -6.60
N SER A 22 -10.27 4.96 -7.76
CA SER A 22 -10.04 4.35 -9.08
C SER A 22 -8.57 4.38 -9.53
N ASP A 23 -7.74 5.18 -8.87
CA ASP A 23 -6.30 5.26 -9.11
C ASP A 23 -5.51 4.14 -8.43
N VAL A 24 -6.10 3.42 -7.47
CA VAL A 24 -5.47 2.30 -6.76
C VAL A 24 -5.58 1.01 -7.58
N ARG A 25 -4.43 0.39 -7.84
CA ARG A 25 -4.31 -0.87 -8.61
C ARG A 25 -4.09 -2.08 -7.72
N GLY A 26 -3.53 -1.89 -6.53
CA GLY A 26 -3.37 -2.98 -5.56
C GLY A 26 -2.71 -2.53 -4.27
N ILE A 27 -3.01 -3.24 -3.18
CA ILE A 27 -2.43 -3.01 -1.86
C ILE A 27 -1.82 -4.32 -1.37
N GLY A 28 -0.52 -4.29 -1.09
CA GLY A 28 0.27 -5.43 -0.66
C GLY A 28 1.11 -5.14 0.58
N ILE A 29 1.81 -6.16 1.04
CA ILE A 29 2.83 -6.06 2.08
C ILE A 29 4.16 -6.37 1.41
N ALA A 30 5.16 -5.54 1.65
CA ALA A 30 6.52 -5.72 1.17
C ALA A 30 7.49 -5.81 2.36
N ARG A 31 8.63 -6.44 2.15
CA ARG A 31 9.71 -6.45 3.15
C ARG A 31 10.40 -5.08 3.14
N ALA A 32 10.68 -4.53 4.32
CA ALA A 32 11.54 -3.38 4.52
C ALA A 32 12.90 -3.84 5.05
N ALA A 33 13.84 -2.90 5.20
CA ALA A 33 15.19 -3.20 5.69
C ALA A 33 15.17 -3.86 7.08
N ASP A 34 14.24 -3.44 7.94
CA ASP A 34 14.12 -3.89 9.32
C ASP A 34 12.81 -4.67 9.58
N GLY A 35 11.79 -4.63 8.72
CA GLY A 35 10.53 -5.33 9.00
C GLY A 35 9.61 -5.48 7.79
N TYR A 36 8.35 -5.14 7.96
CA TYR A 36 7.35 -5.09 6.90
C TYR A 36 6.85 -3.66 6.68
N GLN A 37 6.49 -3.37 5.43
CA GLN A 37 5.89 -2.11 5.01
C GLN A 37 4.70 -2.40 4.10
N LEU A 38 3.79 -1.46 3.96
CA LEU A 38 2.70 -1.53 2.99
C LEU A 38 3.20 -1.04 1.63
N GLN A 39 2.76 -1.71 0.57
CA GLN A 39 2.99 -1.25 -0.80
C GLN A 39 1.66 -0.98 -1.48
N VAL A 40 1.48 0.27 -1.93
CA VAL A 40 0.32 0.68 -2.71
C VAL A 40 0.75 0.91 -4.15
N ASN A 41 0.21 0.10 -5.04
CA ASN A 41 0.38 0.25 -6.48
C ASN A 41 -0.73 1.15 -7.03
N MET A 42 -0.37 2.17 -7.79
CA MET A 42 -1.35 3.11 -8.36
C MET A 42 -1.05 3.44 -9.81
N SER A 43 -2.06 3.90 -10.55
CA SER A 43 -1.89 4.31 -11.95
C SER A 43 -1.30 5.70 -12.15
N ARG A 44 -1.29 6.55 -11.12
CA ARG A 44 -0.68 7.88 -11.16
C ARG A 44 -0.11 8.23 -9.80
N ASP A 45 0.74 9.24 -9.78
CA ASP A 45 1.29 9.78 -8.54
C ASP A 45 0.15 10.37 -7.66
N PRO A 46 0.09 10.04 -6.36
CA PRO A 46 -0.96 10.55 -5.46
C PRO A 46 -0.63 11.94 -4.90
N GLY A 47 0.58 12.45 -5.11
CA GLY A 47 1.11 13.56 -4.32
C GLY A 47 1.03 13.25 -2.82
N SER A 48 0.44 14.18 -2.06
CA SER A 48 0.31 14.09 -0.60
C SER A 48 -0.99 13.41 -0.13
N ASP A 49 -1.79 12.83 -1.03
CA ASP A 49 -3.08 12.21 -0.71
C ASP A 49 -2.98 10.89 0.06
N LEU A 50 -1.79 10.28 0.12
CA LEU A 50 -1.56 9.00 0.76
C LEU A 50 -0.76 9.18 2.06
N PRO A 51 -1.22 8.60 3.18
CA PRO A 51 -0.46 8.64 4.41
C PRO A 51 0.87 7.92 4.24
N GLY A 52 1.96 8.51 4.75
CA GLY A 52 3.29 7.90 4.73
C GLY A 52 3.43 6.69 5.67
N ALA A 53 2.51 6.54 6.63
CA ALA A 53 2.41 5.39 7.52
C ALA A 53 0.96 5.16 7.98
N VAL A 54 0.59 3.91 8.24
CA VAL A 54 -0.71 3.51 8.81
C VAL A 54 -0.46 2.60 10.00
N ASP A 55 -1.01 2.97 11.16
CA ASP A 55 -0.82 2.22 12.43
C ASP A 55 0.66 1.94 12.76
N GLY A 56 1.55 2.88 12.40
CA GLY A 56 3.00 2.75 12.60
C GLY A 56 3.73 1.90 11.55
N VAL A 57 3.02 1.43 10.50
CA VAL A 57 3.59 0.70 9.36
C VAL A 57 3.81 1.66 8.21
N ASP A 58 5.04 1.78 7.72
CA ASP A 58 5.37 2.64 6.58
C ASP A 58 4.61 2.23 5.32
N VAL A 59 4.19 3.23 4.55
CA VAL A 59 3.48 3.06 3.28
C VAL A 59 4.39 3.52 2.14
N ARG A 60 4.75 2.58 1.29
CA ARG A 60 5.45 2.85 0.04
C ARG A 60 4.47 2.91 -1.12
N VAL A 61 4.50 4.02 -1.84
CA VAL A 61 3.74 4.17 -3.07
C VAL A 61 4.60 3.77 -4.27
N ARG A 62 4.01 3.02 -5.20
CA ARG A 62 4.61 2.74 -6.50
C ARG A 62 3.62 3.08 -7.60
N VAL A 63 4.00 4.03 -8.45
CA VAL A 63 3.28 4.28 -9.70
C VAL A 63 3.63 3.18 -10.68
N VAL A 64 2.62 2.43 -11.12
CA VAL A 64 2.74 1.33 -12.08
C VAL A 64 1.77 1.57 -13.23
N GLY A 65 2.11 1.05 -14.41
CA GLY A 65 1.19 1.02 -15.55
C GLY A 65 -0.06 0.18 -15.25
N ALA A 66 -0.98 0.09 -16.22
CA ALA A 66 -2.17 -0.73 -16.08
C ALA A 66 -1.80 -2.19 -15.75
N ILE A 67 -2.05 -2.64 -14.52
CA ILE A 67 -1.88 -4.05 -14.14
C ILE A 67 -2.94 -4.84 -14.90
N ARG A 68 -2.50 -5.66 -15.85
CA ARG A 68 -3.34 -6.67 -16.52
C ARG A 68 -2.92 -8.03 -15.97
N ALA A 69 -3.89 -8.81 -15.51
CA ALA A 69 -3.67 -10.23 -15.29
C ALA A 69 -3.52 -10.88 -16.67
N SER A 70 -2.39 -11.55 -16.91
CA SER A 70 -2.23 -12.51 -18.01
C SER A 70 -2.39 -13.91 -17.41
N ALA A 71 -3.31 -14.69 -17.97
CA ALA A 71 -3.52 -16.09 -17.65
C ALA A 71 -2.46 -16.97 -18.33
#